data_AF-B3RPG4-F1
#
_entry.id   AF-B3RPG4-F1
#
_cell.length_a   1.000
_cell.length_b   1.000
_cell.length_c   1.000
_cell.angle_alpha   90.00
_cell.angle_beta   90.00
_cell.angle_gamma   90.00
#
_symmetry.space_group_name_H-M   'P 1'
#
loop_
_entity.id
_entity.type
_entity.pdbx_description
1 polymer ?
#
loop_
_entity_poly.entity_id
_entity_poly.type
_entity_poly.pdbx_seq_one_letter_code
_entity_poly.pdbx_strand_id
1 'polypeptide(L)'
;MEIFMYISTLILITPPGRVPNDWQWLFGSFALFLSWINLLLFMERISALGIYVIMLKSVLLTFLRILVVLTIFMVAFAFAFTILAGSEDVFSTISLAMIKVLDMMVGEIDYKDVFVTAISGRTIKYPDNYVLVAFLVIFIFLMPILLMNLMIGLAIGDIDKIQRNANIRRLGIQIDFLDDLERSLPRWLRKKFHCVKDIRNTQKYLYKFYAYVYGEVTSKNEEDVEEFYIEQIDRVLTELDWQKKQIRGIFTEMDKMMETILEIQSFQEFSHHAPKGGSMQSEDSKKSEGPKALLSPEASDTSDEKTYL
;
A
#
# COMPACT_ATOMS: atom_id res chain seq x y z
N MET A 1 9.79 -14.62 -20.11
CA MET A 1 10.72 -13.53 -20.46
C MET A 1 12.01 -14.04 -21.05
N GLU A 2 12.67 -15.01 -20.41
CA GLU A 2 13.96 -15.58 -20.87
C GLU A 2 13.89 -16.11 -22.31
N ILE A 3 12.86 -16.89 -22.67
CA ILE A 3 12.68 -17.42 -24.04
C ILE A 3 12.59 -16.27 -25.07
N PHE A 4 11.82 -15.22 -24.77
CA PHE A 4 11.66 -14.08 -25.67
C PHE A 4 12.97 -13.28 -25.83
N MET A 5 13.72 -13.11 -24.74
CA MET A 5 15.06 -12.52 -24.77
C MET A 5 16.00 -13.35 -25.65
N TYR A 6 16.05 -14.67 -25.46
CA TYR A 6 16.89 -15.55 -26.27
C TYR A 6 16.52 -15.54 -27.76
N ILE A 7 15.21 -15.57 -28.08
CA ILE A 7 14.73 -15.43 -29.46
C ILE A 7 15.17 -14.10 -30.06
N SER A 8 15.02 -13.00 -29.32
CA SER A 8 15.40 -11.66 -29.80
C SER A 8 16.91 -11.54 -30.03
N THR A 9 17.74 -12.15 -29.14
CA THR A 9 19.19 -12.23 -29.37
C THR A 9 19.57 -13.09 -30.57
N LEU A 10 18.83 -14.17 -30.83
CA LEU A 10 19.07 -15.05 -31.98
C LEU A 10 18.75 -14.33 -33.31
N ILE A 11 17.67 -13.54 -33.33
CA ILE A 11 17.30 -12.69 -34.47
C ILE A 11 18.36 -11.62 -34.75
N LEU A 12 18.96 -11.04 -33.71
CA LEU A 12 20.05 -10.06 -33.86
C LEU A 12 21.33 -10.69 -34.44
N ILE A 13 21.66 -11.93 -34.05
CA ILE A 13 22.93 -12.59 -34.40
C ILE A 13 22.90 -13.24 -35.79
N THR A 14 21.72 -13.56 -36.34
CA THR A 14 21.60 -14.29 -37.61
C THR A 14 21.36 -13.35 -38.80
N PRO A 15 22.12 -13.41 -39.91
CA PRO A 15 23.32 -14.20 -40.18
C PRO A 15 24.62 -13.54 -39.67
N PRO A 16 25.58 -14.33 -39.13
CA PRO A 16 26.83 -13.79 -38.61
C PRO A 16 27.70 -13.18 -39.73
N GLY A 17 28.30 -12.02 -39.46
CA GLY A 17 29.25 -11.36 -40.37
C GLY A 17 28.66 -10.30 -41.32
N ARG A 18 27.40 -9.89 -41.14
CA ARG A 18 26.80 -8.73 -41.82
C ARG A 18 26.46 -7.62 -40.83
N VAL A 19 26.38 -6.38 -41.32
CA VAL A 19 25.84 -5.25 -40.55
C VAL A 19 24.36 -5.52 -40.28
N PRO A 20 23.86 -5.33 -39.05
CA PRO A 20 22.46 -5.62 -38.75
C PRO A 20 21.51 -4.68 -39.47
N ASN A 21 20.39 -5.21 -39.98
CA ASN A 21 19.30 -4.44 -40.57
C ASN A 21 18.50 -3.68 -39.48
N ASP A 22 17.68 -2.70 -39.86
CA ASP A 22 16.86 -1.90 -38.92
C ASP A 22 15.99 -2.75 -37.99
N TRP A 23 15.35 -3.81 -38.52
CA TRP A 23 14.57 -4.75 -37.72
C TRP A 23 15.43 -5.53 -36.72
N GLN A 24 16.67 -5.89 -37.07
CA GLN A 24 17.57 -6.58 -36.17
C GLN A 24 18.03 -5.65 -35.03
N TRP A 25 18.29 -4.39 -35.33
CA TRP A 25 18.56 -3.37 -34.30
C TRP A 25 17.37 -3.16 -33.36
N LEU A 26 16.15 -3.16 -33.89
CA LEU A 26 14.93 -3.09 -33.08
C LEU A 26 14.80 -4.28 -32.13
N PHE A 27 14.94 -5.52 -32.61
CA PHE A 27 14.91 -6.69 -31.73
C PHE A 27 16.10 -6.73 -30.76
N GLY A 28 17.27 -6.25 -31.20
CA GLY A 28 18.46 -6.13 -30.37
C GLY A 28 18.28 -5.14 -29.21
N SER A 29 17.59 -4.01 -29.42
CA SER A 29 17.31 -3.04 -28.36
C SER A 29 16.34 -3.62 -27.33
N PHE A 30 15.30 -4.33 -27.76
CA PHE A 30 14.41 -5.07 -26.85
C PHE A 30 15.17 -6.15 -26.07
N ALA A 31 16.02 -6.93 -26.75
CA ALA A 31 16.82 -7.97 -26.10
C ALA A 31 17.76 -7.39 -25.03
N LEU A 32 18.44 -6.28 -25.33
CA LEU A 32 19.32 -5.60 -24.40
C LEU A 32 18.55 -5.06 -23.20
N PHE A 33 17.43 -4.38 -23.43
CA PHE A 33 16.57 -3.87 -22.36
C PHE A 33 16.06 -4.99 -21.45
N LEU A 34 15.52 -6.06 -22.03
CA LEU A 34 15.04 -7.22 -21.27
C LEU A 34 16.16 -7.93 -20.52
N SER A 35 17.39 -7.94 -21.04
CA SER A 35 18.56 -8.52 -20.35
C SER A 35 18.87 -7.76 -19.06
N TRP A 36 18.80 -6.43 -19.08
CA TRP A 36 18.96 -5.60 -17.88
C TRP A 36 17.82 -5.78 -16.89
N ILE A 37 16.57 -5.86 -17.37
CA ILE A 37 15.42 -6.19 -16.50
C ILE A 37 15.61 -7.58 -15.89
N ASN A 38 16.02 -8.59 -16.67
CA ASN A 38 16.25 -9.94 -16.19
C ASN A 38 17.38 -9.98 -15.14
N LEU A 39 18.46 -9.22 -15.36
CA LEU A 39 19.51 -9.05 -14.37
C LEU A 39 18.97 -8.46 -13.05
N LEU A 40 18.12 -7.43 -13.12
CA LEU A 40 17.46 -6.88 -11.94
C LEU A 40 16.62 -7.95 -11.22
N LEU A 41 15.89 -8.79 -11.96
CA LEU A 41 15.14 -9.90 -11.35
C LEU A 41 16.06 -10.95 -10.72
N PHE A 42 17.22 -11.24 -11.30
CA PHE A 42 18.21 -12.14 -10.69
C PHE A 42 18.80 -11.57 -9.40
N MET A 43 18.94 -10.25 -9.29
CA MET A 43 19.39 -9.59 -8.05
C MET A 43 18.42 -9.80 -6.88
N GLU A 44 17.20 -10.29 -7.11
CA GLU A 44 16.26 -10.72 -6.07
C GLU A 44 16.85 -11.76 -5.10
N ARG A 45 17.77 -12.60 -5.60
CA ARG A 45 18.39 -13.70 -4.82
C ARG A 45 19.54 -13.24 -3.92
N ILE A 46 20.08 -12.04 -4.16
CA ILE A 46 21.18 -11.45 -3.39
C ILE A 46 20.59 -10.83 -2.13
N SER A 47 21.15 -11.07 -0.94
CA SER A 47 20.50 -10.62 0.31
C SER A 47 20.49 -9.11 0.47
N ALA A 48 21.55 -8.42 0.04
CA ALA A 48 21.70 -6.97 0.16
C ALA A 48 20.76 -6.19 -0.77
N LEU A 49 20.53 -6.68 -1.99
CA LEU A 49 19.73 -6.01 -3.02
C LEU A 49 18.33 -6.60 -3.18
N GLY A 50 18.14 -7.86 -2.80
CA GLY A 50 16.93 -8.62 -3.05
C GLY A 50 15.70 -8.07 -2.37
N ILE A 51 15.84 -7.53 -1.15
CA ILE A 51 14.74 -6.87 -0.43
C ILE A 51 14.17 -5.70 -1.26
N TYR A 52 15.05 -4.85 -1.82
CA TYR A 52 14.62 -3.72 -2.65
C TYR A 52 13.97 -4.18 -3.96
N VAL A 53 14.50 -5.22 -4.59
CA VAL A 53 13.91 -5.80 -5.80
C VAL A 53 12.52 -6.38 -5.51
N ILE A 54 12.33 -7.09 -4.39
CA ILE A 54 11.04 -7.66 -3.96
C ILE A 54 10.03 -6.53 -3.73
N MET A 55 10.43 -5.48 -3.02
CA MET A 55 9.59 -4.30 -2.78
C MET A 55 9.22 -3.61 -4.09
N LEU A 56 10.19 -3.36 -4.97
CA LEU A 56 9.97 -2.73 -6.29
C LEU A 56 8.96 -3.52 -7.13
N LYS A 57 9.12 -4.84 -7.25
CA LYS A 57 8.15 -5.68 -8.00
C LYS A 57 6.75 -5.55 -7.43
N SER A 58 6.64 -5.53 -6.11
CA SER A 58 5.35 -5.45 -5.44
C SER A 58 4.68 -4.09 -5.67
N VAL A 59 5.43 -2.98 -5.52
CA VAL A 59 4.93 -1.63 -5.82
C VAL A 59 4.55 -1.51 -7.28
N LEU A 60 5.36 -2.07 -8.20
CA LEU A 60 5.05 -2.11 -9.63
C LEU A 60 3.73 -2.85 -9.91
N LEU A 61 3.48 -3.99 -9.25
CA LEU A 61 2.22 -4.74 -9.41
C LEU A 61 1.02 -3.97 -8.85
N THR A 62 1.15 -3.34 -7.69
CA THR A 62 0.11 -2.45 -7.15
C THR A 62 -0.17 -1.29 -8.12
N PHE A 63 0.88 -0.65 -8.62
CA PHE A 63 0.79 0.42 -9.62
C PHE A 63 0.06 -0.05 -10.88
N LEU A 64 0.42 -1.21 -11.44
CA LEU A 64 -0.24 -1.78 -12.62
C LEU A 64 -1.72 -2.07 -12.38
N ARG A 65 -2.10 -2.47 -11.16
CA ARG A 65 -3.52 -2.66 -10.80
C ARG A 65 -4.28 -1.34 -10.81
N ILE A 66 -3.67 -0.27 -10.28
CA ILE A 66 -4.28 1.08 -10.28
C ILE A 66 -4.33 1.66 -11.70
N LEU A 67 -3.32 1.38 -12.52
CA LEU A 67 -3.23 1.83 -13.91
C LEU A 67 -4.48 1.46 -14.72
N VAL A 68 -5.11 0.30 -14.45
CA VAL A 68 -6.37 -0.11 -15.10
C VAL A 68 -7.51 0.87 -14.83
N VAL A 69 -7.58 1.47 -13.64
CA VAL A 69 -8.57 2.51 -13.33
C VAL A 69 -8.18 3.82 -14.03
N LEU A 70 -6.89 4.15 -14.06
CA LEU A 70 -6.38 5.34 -14.74
C LEU A 70 -6.65 5.30 -16.25
N THR A 71 -6.56 4.14 -16.91
CA THR A 71 -6.79 4.06 -18.36
C THR A 71 -8.20 4.48 -18.76
N ILE A 72 -9.22 4.23 -17.93
CA ILE A 72 -10.60 4.67 -18.21
C ILE A 72 -10.67 6.19 -18.28
N PHE A 73 -10.12 6.87 -17.27
CA PHE A 73 -10.08 8.33 -17.26
C PHE A 73 -9.18 8.87 -18.39
N MET A 74 -8.02 8.25 -18.62
CA MET A 74 -7.09 8.63 -19.70
C MET A 74 -7.79 8.63 -21.06
N VAL A 75 -8.51 7.56 -21.38
CA VAL A 75 -9.26 7.43 -22.63
C VAL A 75 -10.34 8.51 -22.73
N ALA A 76 -11.09 8.77 -21.65
CA ALA A 76 -12.14 9.79 -21.63
C ALA A 76 -11.58 11.20 -21.91
N PHE A 77 -10.48 11.58 -21.26
CA PHE A 77 -9.85 12.89 -21.50
C PHE A 77 -9.14 12.95 -22.85
N ALA A 78 -8.54 11.86 -23.33
CA ALA A 78 -7.93 11.82 -24.66
C ALA A 78 -8.98 12.08 -25.74
N PHE A 79 -10.17 11.45 -25.66
CA PHE A 79 -11.28 11.75 -26.56
C PHE A 79 -11.75 13.20 -26.45
N ALA A 80 -11.93 13.72 -25.23
CA ALA A 80 -12.36 15.10 -25.02
C ALA A 80 -11.38 16.11 -25.63
N PHE A 81 -10.07 15.92 -25.42
CA PHE A 81 -9.04 16.81 -25.96
C PHE A 81 -8.82 16.64 -27.46
N THR A 82 -8.96 15.44 -28.04
CA THR A 82 -8.97 15.28 -29.50
C THR A 82 -10.13 16.03 -30.15
N ILE A 83 -11.31 16.07 -29.50
CA ILE A 83 -12.47 16.82 -30.02
C ILE A 83 -12.27 18.33 -29.86
N LEU A 84 -11.83 18.79 -28.68
CA LEU A 84 -11.76 20.22 -28.34
C LEU A 84 -10.49 20.92 -28.86
N ALA A 85 -9.39 20.18 -28.99
CA ALA A 85 -8.07 20.70 -29.36
C ALA A 85 -7.43 19.93 -30.52
N GLY A 86 -8.22 19.22 -31.35
CA GLY A 86 -7.72 18.44 -32.49
C GLY A 86 -7.03 19.24 -33.59
N SER A 87 -7.08 20.58 -33.54
CA SER A 87 -6.28 21.46 -34.40
C SER A 87 -4.80 21.48 -34.04
N GLU A 88 -4.44 21.05 -32.82
CA GLU A 88 -3.06 20.96 -32.36
C GLU A 88 -2.46 19.60 -32.72
N ASP A 89 -1.21 19.58 -33.18
CA ASP A 89 -0.53 18.37 -33.65
C ASP A 89 -0.53 17.24 -32.61
N VAL A 90 -0.39 17.62 -31.34
CA VAL A 90 -0.32 16.70 -30.20
C VAL A 90 -1.66 16.00 -29.93
N PHE A 91 -2.77 16.59 -30.36
CA PHE A 91 -4.13 16.05 -30.21
C PHE A 91 -4.76 15.59 -31.53
N SER A 92 -4.02 15.68 -32.64
CA SER A 92 -4.47 15.36 -34.00
C SER A 92 -4.97 13.93 -34.18
N THR A 93 -4.37 12.97 -33.46
CA THR A 93 -4.79 11.56 -33.46
C THR A 93 -5.00 11.08 -32.04
N ILE A 94 -5.93 10.12 -31.87
CA ILE A 94 -6.23 9.55 -30.56
C ILE A 94 -5.00 8.93 -29.89
N SER A 95 -4.10 8.32 -30.66
CA SER A 95 -2.87 7.72 -30.14
C SER A 95 -1.91 8.77 -29.57
N LEU A 96 -1.74 9.90 -30.27
CA LEU A 96 -0.91 11.02 -29.79
C LEU A 96 -1.56 11.69 -28.58
N ALA A 97 -2.89 11.89 -28.61
CA ALA A 97 -3.64 12.43 -27.49
C ALA A 97 -3.50 11.53 -26.24
N MET A 98 -3.55 10.22 -26.39
CA MET A 98 -3.34 9.27 -25.27
C MET A 98 -1.94 9.41 -24.67
N ILE A 99 -0.90 9.54 -25.49
CA ILE A 99 0.47 9.79 -25.00
C ILE A 99 0.55 11.14 -24.30
N LYS A 100 -0.10 12.18 -24.85
CA LYS A 100 -0.08 13.50 -24.23
C LYS A 100 -0.87 13.58 -22.93
N VAL A 101 -1.99 12.88 -22.80
CA VAL A 101 -2.72 12.80 -21.53
C VAL A 101 -1.90 12.03 -20.49
N LEU A 102 -1.11 11.04 -20.90
CA LEU A 102 -0.18 10.33 -20.01
C LEU A 102 0.93 11.27 -19.51
N ASP A 103 1.53 12.02 -20.43
CA ASP A 103 2.53 13.05 -20.15
C ASP A 103 1.99 14.11 -19.17
N MET A 104 0.78 14.61 -19.43
CA MET A 104 0.09 15.55 -18.55
C MET A 104 -0.27 14.95 -17.18
N MET A 105 -0.50 13.64 -17.08
CA MET A 105 -0.77 12.93 -15.81
C MET A 105 0.47 12.88 -14.91
N VAL A 106 1.67 12.77 -15.49
CA VAL A 106 2.93 12.80 -14.73
C VAL A 106 3.13 14.14 -14.03
N GLY A 107 2.46 15.20 -14.50
CA GLY A 107 2.45 16.54 -13.92
C GLY A 107 2.97 17.62 -14.85
N GLU A 108 3.41 17.25 -16.05
CA GLU A 108 3.91 18.18 -17.07
C GLU A 108 2.74 18.69 -17.93
N ILE A 109 2.15 19.80 -17.50
CA ILE A 109 1.10 20.48 -18.25
C ILE A 109 1.73 21.67 -18.95
N ASP A 110 2.10 21.48 -20.21
CA ASP A 110 2.59 22.53 -21.12
C ASP A 110 1.48 23.54 -21.49
N TYR A 111 0.89 24.17 -20.47
CA TYR A 111 -0.31 24.99 -20.62
C TYR A 111 -0.08 26.15 -21.61
N LYS A 112 1.09 26.80 -21.51
CA LYS A 112 1.43 27.94 -22.36
C LYS A 112 1.58 27.51 -23.82
N ASP A 113 2.40 26.50 -24.06
CA ASP A 113 2.83 26.18 -25.40
C ASP A 113 1.72 25.49 -26.20
N VAL A 114 0.92 24.64 -25.54
CA VAL A 114 -0.14 23.88 -26.20
C VAL A 114 -1.48 24.63 -26.19
N PHE A 115 -1.92 25.15 -25.04
CA PHE A 115 -3.29 25.69 -24.92
C PHE A 115 -3.36 27.20 -25.12
N VAL A 116 -2.41 27.97 -24.58
CA VAL A 116 -2.44 29.44 -24.75
C VAL A 116 -2.13 29.84 -26.19
N THR A 117 -1.18 29.17 -26.84
CA THR A 117 -0.88 29.38 -28.26
C THR A 117 -2.09 29.06 -29.13
N ALA A 118 -2.80 27.96 -28.85
CA ALA A 118 -4.00 27.57 -29.59
C ALA A 118 -5.14 28.60 -29.45
N ILE A 119 -5.38 29.09 -28.22
CA ILE A 119 -6.42 30.08 -27.95
C ILE A 119 -6.03 31.45 -28.56
N SER A 120 -4.77 31.87 -28.39
CA SER A 120 -4.28 33.17 -28.88
C SER A 120 -4.14 33.22 -30.40
N GLY A 121 -3.75 32.10 -31.01
CA GLY A 121 -3.67 31.90 -32.46
C GLY A 121 -5.04 31.76 -33.14
N ARG A 122 -6.15 31.76 -32.38
CA ARG A 122 -7.53 31.53 -32.85
C ARG A 122 -7.72 30.20 -33.59
N THR A 123 -6.88 29.19 -33.33
CA THR A 123 -7.10 27.83 -33.86
C THR A 123 -8.34 27.22 -33.19
N ILE A 124 -8.50 27.47 -31.90
CA ILE A 124 -9.67 27.09 -31.10
C ILE A 124 -10.58 28.32 -30.92
N LYS A 125 -11.77 28.28 -31.53
CA LYS A 125 -12.71 29.40 -31.53
C LYS A 125 -13.66 29.36 -30.33
N TYR A 126 -14.32 30.48 -30.09
CA TYR A 126 -15.46 30.53 -29.16
C TYR A 126 -16.62 29.68 -29.71
N PRO A 127 -17.29 28.86 -28.90
CA PRO A 127 -17.20 28.72 -27.43
C PRO A 127 -16.25 27.62 -26.92
N ASP A 128 -15.62 26.85 -27.81
CA ASP A 128 -14.83 25.66 -27.48
C ASP A 128 -13.62 25.98 -26.58
N ASN A 129 -13.08 27.19 -26.69
CA ASN A 129 -11.99 27.67 -25.84
C ASN A 129 -12.34 27.68 -24.33
N TYR A 130 -13.56 28.07 -23.96
CA TYR A 130 -13.99 28.06 -22.55
C TYR A 130 -14.25 26.64 -22.05
N VAL A 131 -14.82 25.79 -22.92
CA VAL A 131 -15.07 24.38 -22.62
C VAL A 131 -13.74 23.65 -22.41
N LEU A 132 -12.75 23.89 -23.28
CA LEU A 132 -11.40 23.35 -23.17
C LEU A 132 -10.73 23.73 -21.84
N VAL A 133 -10.78 25.00 -21.46
CA VAL A 133 -10.22 25.46 -20.17
C VAL A 133 -10.96 24.80 -19.00
N ALA A 134 -12.30 24.64 -19.07
CA ALA A 134 -13.05 23.96 -18.03
C ALA A 134 -12.65 22.47 -17.90
N PHE A 135 -12.54 21.75 -19.02
CA PHE A 135 -12.05 20.36 -19.03
C PHE A 135 -10.61 20.25 -18.51
N LEU A 136 -9.75 21.22 -18.84
CA LEU A 136 -8.37 21.27 -18.34
C LEU A 136 -8.31 21.50 -16.83
N VAL A 137 -9.13 22.39 -16.28
CA VAL A 137 -9.23 22.59 -14.82
C VAL A 137 -9.71 21.31 -14.14
N ILE A 138 -10.77 20.67 -14.65
CA ILE A 138 -11.27 19.40 -14.12
C ILE A 138 -10.18 18.33 -14.19
N PHE A 139 -9.45 18.25 -15.30
CA PHE A 139 -8.33 17.33 -15.49
C PHE A 139 -7.24 17.54 -14.42
N ILE A 140 -6.80 18.78 -14.18
CA ILE A 140 -5.76 19.10 -13.19
C ILE A 140 -6.12 18.61 -11.79
N PHE A 141 -7.36 18.88 -11.35
CA PHE A 141 -7.81 18.43 -10.05
C PHE A 141 -7.93 16.91 -9.98
N LEU A 142 -8.53 16.29 -11.01
CA LEU A 142 -8.83 14.87 -10.97
C LEU A 142 -7.59 13.98 -11.16
N MET A 143 -6.71 14.32 -12.10
CA MET A 143 -5.63 13.45 -12.55
C MET A 143 -4.32 13.71 -11.78
N PRO A 144 -3.58 14.81 -12.01
CA PRO A 144 -2.36 15.09 -11.25
C PRO A 144 -2.55 15.25 -9.74
N ILE A 145 -3.67 15.82 -9.27
CA ILE A 145 -3.83 16.10 -7.83
C ILE A 145 -4.47 14.91 -7.11
N LEU A 146 -5.69 14.52 -7.48
CA LEU A 146 -6.38 13.45 -6.75
C LEU A 146 -5.79 12.07 -7.03
N LEU A 147 -5.59 11.70 -8.30
CA LEU A 147 -5.17 10.35 -8.65
C LEU A 147 -3.68 10.08 -8.36
N MET A 148 -2.76 11.03 -8.57
CA MET A 148 -1.35 10.83 -8.17
C MET A 148 -1.22 10.71 -6.64
N ASN A 149 -1.92 11.54 -5.87
CA ASN A 149 -1.89 11.46 -4.40
C ASN A 149 -2.51 10.13 -3.91
N LEU A 150 -3.56 9.63 -4.56
CA LEU A 150 -4.12 8.31 -4.27
C LEU A 150 -3.13 7.19 -4.59
N MET A 151 -2.43 7.26 -5.73
CA MET A 151 -1.41 6.28 -6.11
C MET A 151 -0.27 6.24 -5.13
N ILE A 152 0.25 7.40 -4.71
CA ILE A 152 1.31 7.51 -3.72
C ILE A 152 0.82 6.99 -2.37
N GLY A 153 -0.39 7.37 -1.94
CA GLY A 153 -0.98 6.92 -0.68
C GLY A 153 -1.18 5.40 -0.61
N LEU A 154 -1.68 4.79 -1.69
CA LEU A 154 -1.81 3.33 -1.79
C LEU A 154 -0.44 2.65 -1.86
N ALA A 155 0.52 3.20 -2.60
CA ALA A 155 1.86 2.65 -2.67
C ALA A 155 2.56 2.66 -1.31
N ILE A 156 2.48 3.76 -0.55
CA ILE A 156 3.06 3.86 0.80
C ILE A 156 2.39 2.87 1.75
N GLY A 157 1.05 2.79 1.74
CA GLY A 157 0.32 1.85 2.59
C GLY A 157 0.60 0.37 2.28
N ASP A 158 0.90 0.04 1.02
CA ASP A 158 1.31 -1.30 0.62
C ASP A 158 2.77 -1.58 1.02
N ILE A 159 3.68 -0.59 0.87
CA ILE A 159 5.12 -0.73 1.20
C ILE A 159 5.31 -1.19 2.64
N ASP A 160 4.60 -0.60 3.62
CA ASP A 160 4.77 -0.95 5.04
C ASP A 160 4.42 -2.42 5.33
N LYS A 161 3.35 -2.93 4.71
CA LYS A 161 2.94 -4.34 4.85
C LYS A 161 3.93 -5.28 4.18
N ILE A 162 4.46 -4.87 3.03
CA ILE A 162 5.42 -5.65 2.25
C ILE A 162 6.77 -5.69 2.97
N GLN A 163 7.23 -4.57 3.55
CA GLN A 163 8.52 -4.45 4.23
C GLN A 163 8.62 -5.43 5.40
N ARG A 164 7.56 -5.52 6.23
CA ARG A 164 7.53 -6.46 7.37
C ARG A 164 7.64 -7.93 6.96
N ASN A 165 7.10 -8.28 5.79
CA ASN A 165 7.13 -9.66 5.26
C ASN A 165 8.31 -9.91 4.30
N ALA A 166 9.09 -8.88 3.94
CA ALA A 166 10.09 -8.96 2.88
C ALA A 166 11.25 -9.90 3.26
N ASN A 167 11.66 -9.91 4.54
CA ASN A 167 12.73 -10.77 5.03
C ASN A 167 12.36 -12.25 4.93
N ILE A 168 11.17 -12.61 5.39
CA ILE A 168 10.63 -13.99 5.31
C ILE A 168 10.50 -14.41 3.85
N ARG A 169 9.90 -13.55 3.01
CA ARG A 169 9.73 -13.83 1.58
C ARG A 169 11.06 -14.02 0.87
N ARG A 170 12.08 -13.22 1.21
CA ARG A 170 13.44 -13.36 0.69
C ARG A 170 14.08 -14.69 1.08
N LEU A 171 13.97 -15.08 2.35
CA LEU A 171 14.50 -16.37 2.82
C LEU A 171 13.85 -17.54 2.09
N GLY A 172 12.53 -17.49 1.87
CA GLY A 172 11.81 -18.47 1.05
C GLY A 172 12.40 -18.60 -0.37
N ILE A 173 12.63 -17.47 -1.05
CA ILE A 173 13.25 -17.45 -2.39
C ILE A 173 14.65 -18.08 -2.38
N GLN A 174 15.44 -17.88 -1.31
CA GLN A 174 16.76 -18.50 -1.17
C GLN A 174 16.68 -20.01 -0.97
N ILE A 175 15.73 -20.47 -0.16
CA ILE A 175 15.49 -21.91 0.08
C ILE A 175 15.02 -22.60 -1.20
N ASP A 176 14.05 -22.01 -1.91
CA ASP A 176 13.55 -22.55 -3.18
C ASP A 176 14.67 -22.66 -4.22
N PHE A 177 15.51 -21.61 -4.32
CA PHE A 177 16.68 -21.63 -5.20
C PHE A 177 17.67 -22.74 -4.81
N LEU A 178 17.92 -22.94 -3.52
CA LEU A 178 18.82 -23.98 -3.04
C LEU A 178 18.26 -25.38 -3.33
N ASP A 179 16.96 -25.59 -3.16
CA ASP A 179 16.28 -26.86 -3.49
C ASP A 179 16.35 -27.14 -4.99
N ASP A 180 16.06 -26.15 -5.85
CA ASP A 180 16.20 -26.26 -7.30
C ASP A 180 17.64 -26.59 -7.72
N LEU A 181 18.62 -25.95 -7.06
CA LEU A 181 20.04 -26.23 -7.28
C LEU A 181 20.40 -27.65 -6.84
N GLU A 182 19.95 -28.10 -5.68
CA GLU A 182 20.23 -29.45 -5.18
C GLU A 182 19.62 -30.53 -6.09
N ARG A 183 18.40 -30.29 -6.59
CA ARG A 183 17.71 -31.19 -7.52
C ARG A 183 18.41 -31.26 -8.88
N SER A 184 18.93 -30.14 -9.38
CA SER A 184 19.66 -30.08 -10.65
C SER A 184 21.09 -30.63 -10.57
N LEU A 185 21.67 -30.74 -9.36
CA LEU A 185 23.03 -31.24 -9.17
C LEU A 185 23.14 -32.77 -9.32
N PRO A 186 24.10 -33.26 -10.14
CA PRO A 186 24.45 -34.67 -10.21
C PRO A 186 24.81 -35.28 -8.85
N ARG A 187 24.44 -36.54 -8.62
CA ARG A 187 24.64 -37.24 -7.33
C ARG A 187 26.09 -37.21 -6.80
N TRP A 188 27.08 -37.13 -7.70
CA TRP A 188 28.49 -37.07 -7.35
C TRP A 188 28.92 -35.68 -6.83
N LEU A 189 28.38 -34.58 -7.37
CA LEU A 189 28.57 -33.24 -6.78
C LEU A 189 27.88 -33.16 -5.43
N ARG A 190 26.64 -33.65 -5.33
CA ARG A 190 25.86 -33.62 -4.08
C ARG A 190 26.61 -34.28 -2.93
N LYS A 191 27.15 -35.49 -3.13
CA LYS A 191 27.96 -36.19 -2.12
C LYS A 191 29.25 -35.44 -1.75
N LYS A 192 29.83 -34.65 -2.66
CA LYS A 192 31.07 -33.90 -2.43
C LYS A 192 30.83 -32.57 -1.71
N PHE A 193 29.71 -31.91 -1.99
CA PHE A 193 29.34 -30.60 -1.42
C PHE A 193 28.43 -30.70 -0.19
N HIS A 194 27.90 -31.88 0.12
CA HIS A 194 27.15 -32.10 1.35
C HIS A 194 28.09 -32.06 2.56
N CYS A 195 28.18 -30.88 3.19
CA CYS A 195 28.90 -30.67 4.43
C CYS A 195 27.88 -30.37 5.53
N VAL A 196 27.76 -31.26 6.52
CA VAL A 196 26.82 -31.12 7.65
C VAL A 196 27.42 -30.26 8.78
N LYS A 197 28.70 -29.86 8.69
CA LYS A 197 29.39 -29.09 9.73
C LYS A 197 29.46 -27.60 9.39
N ASP A 198 28.90 -26.79 10.27
CA ASP A 198 29.01 -25.34 10.29
C ASP A 198 30.45 -24.92 10.67
N ILE A 199 31.30 -24.68 9.67
CA ILE A 199 32.67 -24.18 9.88
C ILE A 199 32.58 -22.66 10.01
N ARG A 200 32.25 -22.17 11.22
CA ARG A 200 32.37 -20.76 11.61
C ARG A 200 33.85 -20.36 11.68
N ASN A 201 34.41 -19.95 10.54
CA ASN A 201 35.72 -19.29 10.51
C ASN A 201 35.56 -17.81 10.13
N THR A 202 35.19 -17.03 11.14
CA THR A 202 34.70 -15.64 11.09
C THR A 202 35.79 -14.59 10.79
N GLN A 203 37.04 -14.98 10.57
CA GLN A 203 38.19 -14.06 10.53
C GLN A 203 38.65 -13.60 9.13
N LYS A 204 38.01 -14.02 8.03
CA LYS A 204 38.42 -13.59 6.67
C LYS A 204 37.55 -12.44 6.15
N TYR A 205 38.18 -11.41 5.58
CA TYR A 205 37.52 -10.29 4.90
C TYR A 205 36.53 -10.78 3.82
N LEU A 206 36.88 -11.87 3.13
CA LEU A 206 36.02 -12.54 2.14
C LEU A 206 34.76 -13.15 2.75
N TYR A 207 34.83 -13.67 4.00
CA TYR A 207 33.65 -14.19 4.69
C TYR A 207 32.72 -13.06 5.13
N LYS A 208 33.26 -11.93 5.63
CA LYS A 208 32.45 -10.74 5.93
C LYS A 208 31.75 -10.20 4.69
N PHE A 209 32.43 -10.15 3.56
CA PHE A 209 31.83 -9.75 2.29
C PHE A 209 30.76 -10.76 1.83
N TYR A 210 31.02 -12.07 1.93
CA TYR A 210 30.05 -13.10 1.62
C TYR A 210 28.79 -13.01 2.51
N ALA A 211 28.97 -12.87 3.83
CA ALA A 211 27.89 -12.70 4.80
C ALA A 211 27.07 -11.43 4.53
N TYR A 212 27.72 -10.33 4.11
CA TYR A 212 27.02 -9.12 3.70
C TYR A 212 26.20 -9.30 2.41
N VAL A 213 26.77 -9.94 1.38
CA VAL A 213 26.15 -10.06 0.04
C VAL A 213 25.06 -11.13 0.00
N TYR A 214 25.27 -12.27 0.67
CA TYR A 214 24.35 -13.41 0.64
C TYR A 214 23.49 -13.53 1.90
N GLY A 215 23.83 -12.75 2.93
CA GLY A 215 23.09 -12.73 4.19
C GLY A 215 23.52 -13.92 5.03
N GLU A 216 23.86 -13.67 6.28
CA GLU A 216 24.03 -14.74 7.24
C GLU A 216 22.65 -15.04 7.84
N VAL A 217 22.22 -16.31 7.85
CA VAL A 217 21.12 -16.76 8.71
C VAL A 217 21.66 -16.69 10.14
N THR A 218 21.71 -15.48 10.67
CA THR A 218 22.08 -15.20 12.05
C THR A 218 20.83 -15.35 12.90
N SER A 219 21.01 -15.76 14.16
CA SER A 219 20.00 -15.76 15.23
C SER A 219 19.12 -14.50 15.24
N LYS A 220 19.66 -13.37 14.76
CA LYS A 220 18.98 -12.10 14.63
C LYS A 220 17.80 -12.12 13.64
N ASN A 221 17.91 -12.83 12.51
CA ASN A 221 16.78 -13.00 11.59
C ASN A 221 15.72 -13.97 12.17
N GLU A 222 16.11 -14.93 13.02
CA GLU A 222 15.16 -15.77 13.76
C GLU A 222 14.40 -14.94 14.80
N GLU A 223 15.10 -14.10 15.56
CA GLU A 223 14.50 -13.15 16.51
C GLU A 223 13.57 -12.15 15.80
N ASP A 224 13.99 -11.55 14.67
CA ASP A 224 13.15 -10.62 13.90
C ASP A 224 11.86 -11.30 13.37
N VAL A 225 11.95 -12.58 13.00
CA VAL A 225 10.80 -13.37 12.52
C VAL A 225 9.88 -13.78 13.67
N GLU A 226 10.45 -14.20 14.80
CA GLU A 226 9.71 -14.55 16.01
C GLU A 226 9.01 -13.33 16.61
N GLU A 227 9.71 -12.19 16.68
CA GLU A 227 9.14 -10.89 17.08
C GLU A 227 8.00 -10.47 16.16
N PHE A 228 8.10 -10.70 14.83
CA PHE A 228 7.01 -10.44 13.90
C PHE A 228 5.76 -11.30 14.19
N TYR A 229 5.93 -12.61 14.45
CA TYR A 229 4.79 -13.47 14.83
C TYR A 229 4.21 -13.08 16.19
N ILE A 230 5.05 -12.72 17.16
CA ILE A 230 4.62 -12.24 18.48
C ILE A 230 3.81 -10.96 18.34
N GLU A 231 4.26 -9.98 17.54
CA GLU A 231 3.54 -8.72 17.32
C GLU A 231 2.18 -8.95 16.63
N GLN A 232 2.09 -9.91 15.71
CA GLN A 232 0.80 -10.27 15.10
C GLN A 232 -0.14 -10.98 16.06
N ILE A 233 0.38 -11.90 16.88
CA ILE A 233 -0.40 -12.58 17.92
C ILE A 233 -0.88 -11.56 18.95
N ASP A 234 -0.05 -10.61 19.35
CA ASP A 234 -0.41 -9.56 20.31
C ASP A 234 -1.50 -8.62 19.77
N ARG A 235 -1.42 -8.24 18.48
CA ARG A 235 -2.52 -7.51 17.80
C ARG A 235 -3.84 -8.28 17.82
N VAL A 236 -3.81 -9.59 17.60
CA VAL A 236 -5.03 -10.42 17.63
C VAL A 236 -5.54 -10.59 19.07
N LEU A 237 -4.66 -10.77 20.04
CA LEU A 237 -5.00 -10.89 21.45
C LEU A 237 -5.64 -9.60 21.99
N THR A 238 -5.09 -8.44 21.64
CA THR A 238 -5.65 -7.14 22.04
C THR A 238 -7.03 -6.89 21.43
N GLU A 239 -7.25 -7.26 20.16
CA GLU A 239 -8.57 -7.20 19.53
C GLU A 239 -9.57 -8.15 20.22
N LEU A 240 -9.15 -9.38 20.56
CA LEU A 240 -9.98 -10.33 21.30
C LEU A 240 -10.36 -9.81 22.70
N ASP A 241 -9.42 -9.17 23.40
CA ASP A 241 -9.70 -8.58 24.71
C ASP A 241 -10.68 -7.41 24.63
N TRP A 242 -10.56 -6.59 23.58
CA TRP A 242 -11.51 -5.54 23.30
C TRP A 242 -12.92 -6.09 23.02
N GLN A 243 -13.02 -7.12 22.16
CA GLN A 243 -14.30 -7.80 21.89
C GLN A 243 -14.89 -8.44 23.15
N LYS A 244 -14.08 -9.09 23.98
CA LYS A 244 -14.53 -9.66 25.27
C LYS A 244 -15.03 -8.59 26.23
N LYS A 245 -14.44 -7.39 26.22
CA LYS A 245 -14.91 -6.25 27.01
C LYS A 245 -16.24 -5.71 26.49
N GLN A 246 -16.41 -5.60 25.17
CA GLN A 246 -17.69 -5.23 24.55
C GLN A 246 -18.80 -6.21 24.91
N ILE A 247 -18.54 -7.53 24.81
CA ILE A 247 -19.49 -8.58 25.17
C ILE A 247 -19.91 -8.47 26.64
N ARG A 248 -18.96 -8.27 27.56
CA ARG A 248 -19.28 -8.05 28.98
C ARG A 248 -20.14 -6.81 29.21
N GLY A 249 -19.89 -5.73 28.47
CA GLY A 249 -20.74 -4.54 28.48
C GLY A 249 -22.17 -4.87 28.05
N ILE A 250 -22.32 -5.62 26.95
CA ILE A 250 -23.64 -6.07 26.45
C ILE A 250 -24.36 -6.92 27.49
N PHE A 251 -23.68 -7.89 28.12
CA PHE A 251 -24.30 -8.72 29.18
C PHE A 251 -24.77 -7.87 30.36
N THR A 252 -23.99 -6.87 30.77
CA THR A 252 -24.37 -5.98 31.88
C THR A 252 -25.62 -5.15 31.54
N GLU A 253 -25.72 -4.64 30.31
CA GLU A 253 -26.92 -3.93 29.85
C GLU A 253 -28.12 -4.87 29.67
N MET A 254 -27.88 -6.11 29.26
CA MET A 254 -28.92 -7.15 29.17
C MET A 254 -29.50 -7.50 30.55
N ASP A 255 -28.65 -7.60 31.57
CA ASP A 255 -29.09 -7.84 32.96
C ASP A 255 -29.95 -6.68 33.48
N LYS A 256 -29.54 -5.43 33.24
CA LYS A 256 -30.36 -4.24 33.57
C LYS A 256 -31.70 -4.26 32.84
N MET A 257 -31.71 -4.59 31.54
CA MET A 257 -32.94 -4.72 30.78
C MET A 257 -33.85 -5.80 31.38
N MET A 258 -33.30 -6.95 31.76
CA MET A 258 -34.07 -8.03 32.39
C MET A 258 -34.67 -7.59 33.74
N GLU A 259 -33.93 -6.87 34.58
CA GLU A 259 -34.47 -6.29 35.82
C GLU A 259 -35.60 -5.29 35.55
N THR A 260 -35.43 -4.37 34.60
CA THR A 260 -36.51 -3.42 34.26
C THR A 260 -37.76 -4.10 33.71
N ILE A 261 -37.60 -5.19 32.94
CA ILE A 261 -38.74 -5.99 32.44
C ILE A 261 -39.46 -6.67 33.61
N LEU A 262 -38.71 -7.25 34.56
CA LEU A 262 -39.29 -7.85 35.76
C LEU A 262 -40.03 -6.82 36.63
N GLU A 263 -39.47 -5.62 36.77
CA GLU A 263 -40.12 -4.52 37.50
C GLU A 263 -41.43 -4.09 36.81
N ILE A 264 -41.42 -3.92 35.48
CA ILE A 264 -42.62 -3.61 34.69
C ILE A 264 -43.68 -4.71 34.80
N GLN A 265 -43.29 -5.99 34.75
CA GLN A 265 -44.22 -7.11 34.93
C GLN A 265 -44.84 -7.11 36.32
N SER A 266 -44.03 -6.89 37.37
CA SER A 266 -44.53 -6.80 38.75
C SER A 266 -45.47 -5.59 38.95
N PHE A 267 -45.19 -4.48 38.28
CA PHE A 267 -46.04 -3.29 38.30
C PHE A 267 -47.36 -3.51 37.54
N GLN A 268 -47.34 -4.23 36.41
CA GLN A 268 -48.54 -4.63 35.68
C GLN A 268 -49.42 -5.60 36.47
N GLU A 269 -48.84 -6.58 37.17
CA GLU A 269 -49.58 -7.48 38.07
C GLU A 269 -50.20 -6.70 39.25
N PHE A 270 -49.48 -5.74 39.82
CA PHE A 270 -49.99 -4.89 40.90
C PHE A 270 -51.12 -3.94 40.40
N SER A 271 -50.99 -3.41 39.17
CA SER A 271 -52.01 -2.57 38.54
C SER A 271 -53.28 -3.35 38.16
N HIS A 272 -53.20 -4.66 37.91
CA HIS A 272 -54.38 -5.49 37.67
C HIS A 272 -55.16 -5.84 38.96
N HIS A 273 -54.54 -5.69 40.13
CA HIS A 273 -55.13 -6.07 41.43
C HIS A 273 -55.51 -4.91 42.37
N ALA A 274 -55.26 -3.65 42.00
CA ALA A 274 -55.65 -2.50 42.83
C ALA A 274 -57.16 -2.15 42.69
N PRO A 275 -57.96 -2.19 43.78
CA PRO A 275 -59.35 -1.77 43.74
C PRO A 275 -59.47 -0.24 43.63
N LYS A 276 -60.47 0.19 42.85
CA LYS A 276 -60.81 1.60 42.66
C LYS A 276 -61.27 2.24 43.98
N GLY A 277 -60.57 3.31 44.36
CA GLY A 277 -61.17 4.48 45.01
C GLY A 277 -61.34 4.44 46.53
N GLY A 278 -60.75 5.43 47.19
CA GLY A 278 -60.99 5.73 48.60
C GLY A 278 -60.04 6.81 49.11
N SER A 279 -60.45 8.06 48.98
CA SER A 279 -59.75 9.31 49.34
C SER A 279 -59.74 9.63 50.85
N MET A 280 -58.82 10.53 51.24
CA MET A 280 -58.75 11.35 52.46
C MET A 280 -58.19 10.69 53.74
N GLN A 281 -57.28 11.27 54.54
CA GLN A 281 -56.71 12.63 54.59
C GLN A 281 -55.46 12.67 55.52
N SER A 282 -54.44 13.43 55.10
CA SER A 282 -53.46 14.27 55.85
C SER A 282 -52.87 13.87 57.21
N GLU A 283 -51.53 13.91 57.29
CA GLU A 283 -50.63 14.55 58.30
C GLU A 283 -49.23 13.89 58.19
N ASP A 284 -48.06 14.51 58.27
CA ASP A 284 -47.56 15.88 58.29
C ASP A 284 -46.00 15.79 58.18
N SER A 285 -45.32 16.89 57.84
CA SER A 285 -43.89 17.19 58.09
C SER A 285 -42.76 16.56 57.23
N LYS A 286 -42.16 17.34 56.30
CA LYS A 286 -40.94 18.15 56.55
C LYS A 286 -40.32 18.77 55.29
N LYS A 287 -40.37 20.12 55.28
CA LYS A 287 -39.46 21.13 54.71
C LYS A 287 -38.37 20.69 53.70
N SER A 288 -38.54 21.17 52.48
CA SER A 288 -37.50 21.48 51.49
C SER A 288 -37.45 23.00 51.32
N GLU A 289 -36.28 23.64 51.48
CA GLU A 289 -35.73 24.67 50.57
C GLU A 289 -34.40 25.29 51.07
N GLY A 290 -33.32 24.98 50.33
CA GLY A 290 -32.12 25.79 50.03
C GLY A 290 -31.11 26.16 51.15
N PRO A 291 -29.90 26.70 50.82
CA PRO A 291 -29.34 27.01 49.49
C PRO A 291 -27.80 26.77 49.27
N LYS A 292 -27.40 26.88 47.99
CA LYS A 292 -26.16 27.49 47.40
C LYS A 292 -24.73 27.13 47.89
N ALA A 293 -23.97 26.58 46.94
CA ALA A 293 -22.72 27.10 46.34
C ALA A 293 -21.46 27.38 47.18
N LEU A 294 -20.33 27.00 46.57
CA LEU A 294 -18.99 27.63 46.51
C LEU A 294 -17.81 26.87 47.13
N LEU A 295 -16.78 26.79 46.27
CA LEU A 295 -15.34 26.88 46.53
C LEU A 295 -14.62 25.64 47.06
N SER A 296 -13.91 24.99 46.14
CA SER A 296 -12.56 24.49 46.41
C SER A 296 -11.56 25.66 46.48
N PRO A 297 -10.64 25.66 47.45
CA PRO A 297 -9.35 26.30 47.28
C PRO A 297 -8.18 25.30 47.45
N GLU A 298 -7.13 25.53 46.64
CA GLU A 298 -5.68 25.51 46.94
C GLU A 298 -5.08 24.45 47.89
N ALA A 299 -3.84 23.96 47.78
CA ALA A 299 -2.72 24.05 46.85
C ALA A 299 -1.59 23.18 47.48
N SER A 300 -0.42 23.16 46.85
CA SER A 300 0.89 22.67 47.32
C SER A 300 1.12 21.17 47.21
N ASP A 301 2.31 20.65 46.90
CA ASP A 301 3.57 21.14 46.32
C ASP A 301 4.43 19.86 46.22
N THR A 302 5.22 19.70 45.15
CA THR A 302 6.60 19.21 45.15
C THR A 302 6.99 18.78 43.74
N SER A 303 7.85 19.61 43.13
CA SER A 303 9.11 19.22 42.49
C SER A 303 9.33 17.71 42.22
N ASP A 304 9.64 17.36 40.96
CA ASP A 304 10.99 16.88 40.69
C ASP A 304 11.38 16.97 39.21
N GLU A 305 12.51 17.64 39.07
CA GLU A 305 13.40 17.85 37.94
C GLU A 305 14.14 16.55 37.61
N LYS A 306 14.27 16.19 36.31
CA LYS A 306 15.44 15.45 35.79
C LYS A 306 15.54 15.51 34.26
N THR A 307 16.28 16.52 33.83
CA THR A 307 17.28 16.55 32.75
C THR A 307 18.00 15.22 32.54
N TYR A 308 18.21 14.81 31.27
CA TYR A 308 19.47 14.35 30.63
C TYR A 308 19.16 14.28 29.11
N LEU A 309 19.69 15.19 28.28
CA LEU A 309 20.94 15.02 27.50
C LEU A 309 21.04 13.68 26.77
#